data_AF-A0A660WW53-F1
#
_entry.id   AF-A0A660WW53-F1
#
_cell.length_a   1.000
_cell.length_b   1.000
_cell.length_c   1.000
_cell.angle_alpha   90.00
_cell.angle_beta   90.00
_cell.angle_gamma   90.00
#
_symmetry.space_group_name_H-M   'P 1'
#
loop_
_entity.id
_entity.type
_entity.pdbx_description
1 polymer ?
#
loop_
_entity_poly.entity_id
_entity_poly.type
_entity_poly.pdbx_seq_one_letter_code
_entity_poly.pdbx_strand_id
1 'polypeptide(L)'
;MYETEKKEKALLVVVFTEEEKREWDIEEISEEFKNLVISAGIEVTDLISVKIKKTTPSFYIGKGKAYEIAKLAQEKKADVVIFNNNLSFTQQRNLEDILMIKTIDRTQLILDIFAHHAHTQEGSIQVELAQLEYLLPRLKGRGIMLSRLGGGIGTRGPGEKKLEVDRRRIEDRISTLREKLEKIRKHRHLLREKRIKDNVKICSLVGYTNAGKTSLLNTLVDDLQKTSDSLFTTLDPVSRRLLLSDNLEVVITDTVGFLHKLPHHLIEAFQATLEELTFSDLLLHVVDVSNRYFERLISAVEEVLEELNLERKPKILIFNKIDKINSSLLENIKVKYPEAVFVSALKKTNLDVLLEKIK
;
A
#
# COMPACT_ATOMS: atom_id res chain seq x y z
N MET A 1 -17.13 25.61 17.28
CA MET A 1 -17.08 25.92 15.84
C MET A 1 -16.09 24.95 15.24
N TYR A 2 -16.57 23.92 14.54
CA TYR A 2 -15.69 23.00 13.82
C TYR A 2 -15.17 23.75 12.58
N GLU A 3 -13.89 24.10 12.55
CA GLU A 3 -13.23 24.42 11.30
C GLU A 3 -13.40 23.21 10.39
N THR A 4 -14.18 23.35 9.33
CA THR A 4 -14.19 22.40 8.23
C THR A 4 -12.76 22.34 7.70
N GLU A 5 -12.01 21.30 8.06
CA GLU A 5 -10.70 21.00 7.46
C GLU A 5 -10.88 21.02 5.95
N LYS A 6 -10.30 22.04 5.33
CA LYS A 6 -10.37 22.23 3.90
C LYS A 6 -9.59 21.08 3.27
N LYS A 7 -10.29 20.11 2.66
CA LYS A 7 -9.65 18.99 1.96
C LYS A 7 -8.69 19.54 0.91
N GLU A 8 -7.45 19.07 0.93
CA GLU A 8 -6.46 19.41 -0.09
C GLU A 8 -6.99 18.97 -1.46
N LYS A 9 -6.80 19.83 -2.47
CA LYS A 9 -7.21 19.57 -3.84
C LYS A 9 -6.05 19.05 -4.66
N ALA A 10 -6.18 17.85 -5.21
CA ALA A 10 -5.15 17.22 -6.03
C ALA A 10 -5.48 17.27 -7.52
N LEU A 11 -4.44 17.54 -8.32
CA LEU A 11 -4.39 17.21 -9.74
C LEU A 11 -3.62 15.91 -9.93
N LEU A 12 -4.24 14.92 -10.57
CA LEU A 12 -3.64 13.60 -10.77
C LEU A 12 -2.95 13.52 -12.12
N VAL A 13 -1.74 12.97 -12.11
CA VAL A 13 -0.95 12.73 -13.30
C VAL A 13 -0.65 11.24 -13.41
N VAL A 14 -1.34 10.59 -14.34
CA VAL A 14 -1.14 9.17 -14.68
C VAL A 14 -0.17 9.09 -15.84
N VAL A 15 1.06 8.68 -15.56
CA VAL A 15 2.09 8.47 -16.56
C VAL A 15 2.13 6.99 -16.92
N PHE A 16 2.24 6.68 -18.20
CA PHE A 16 2.35 5.30 -18.68
C PHE A 16 3.20 5.21 -19.95
N THR A 17 3.86 4.07 -20.11
CA THR A 17 4.57 3.68 -21.34
C THR A 17 3.70 2.81 -22.26
N GLU A 18 4.14 2.61 -23.50
CA GLU A 18 3.50 1.66 -24.44
C GLU A 18 3.51 0.22 -23.91
N GLU A 19 4.56 -0.16 -23.18
CA GLU A 19 4.71 -1.50 -22.59
C GLU A 19 3.72 -1.69 -21.43
N GLU A 20 3.65 -0.71 -20.52
CA GLU A 20 2.71 -0.74 -19.39
C GLU A 20 1.25 -0.79 -19.85
N LYS A 21 0.90 -0.12 -20.96
CA LYS A 21 -0.45 -0.18 -21.55
C LYS A 21 -0.83 -1.58 -22.04
N ARG A 22 0.14 -2.41 -22.44
CA ARG A 22 -0.13 -3.79 -22.88
C ARG A 22 -0.36 -4.71 -21.67
N GLU A 23 0.33 -4.42 -20.57
CA GLU A 23 0.26 -5.20 -19.34
C GLU A 23 -0.93 -4.83 -18.45
N TRP A 24 -1.39 -3.58 -18.47
CA TRP A 24 -2.48 -3.08 -17.61
C TRP A 24 -3.30 -2.05 -18.36
N ASP A 25 -4.61 -2.01 -18.10
CA ASP A 25 -5.45 -0.97 -18.68
C ASP A 25 -5.26 0.35 -17.91
N ILE A 26 -5.07 1.42 -18.67
CA ILE A 26 -4.88 2.77 -18.15
C ILE A 26 -6.10 3.19 -17.33
N GLU A 27 -7.30 2.79 -17.74
CA GLU A 27 -8.53 3.13 -17.02
C GLU A 27 -8.51 2.54 -15.61
N GLU A 28 -8.03 1.31 -15.45
CA GLU A 28 -7.96 0.66 -14.15
C GLU A 28 -6.84 1.23 -13.29
N ILE A 29 -5.64 1.46 -13.86
CA ILE A 29 -4.56 2.14 -13.13
C ILE A 29 -5.02 3.51 -12.64
N SER A 30 -5.75 4.24 -13.49
CA SER A 30 -6.30 5.56 -13.17
C SER A 30 -7.33 5.46 -12.05
N GLU A 31 -8.21 4.47 -12.08
CA GLU A 31 -9.23 4.24 -11.07
C GLU A 31 -8.60 3.80 -9.73
N GLU A 32 -7.65 2.87 -9.73
CA GLU A 32 -6.88 2.49 -8.54
C GLU A 32 -6.16 3.71 -7.95
N PHE A 33 -5.48 4.49 -8.79
CA PHE A 33 -4.77 5.68 -8.35
C PHE A 33 -5.70 6.76 -7.77
N LYS A 34 -6.85 6.97 -8.39
CA LYS A 34 -7.89 7.86 -7.88
C LYS A 34 -8.40 7.38 -6.53
N ASN A 35 -8.67 6.08 -6.38
CA ASN A 35 -9.10 5.48 -5.12
C ASN A 35 -8.04 5.60 -4.03
N LEU A 36 -6.74 5.51 -4.36
CA LEU A 36 -5.66 5.77 -3.41
C LEU A 36 -5.73 7.21 -2.88
N VAL A 37 -5.85 8.18 -3.77
CA VAL A 37 -5.88 9.61 -3.40
C VAL A 37 -7.12 9.94 -2.57
N ILE A 38 -8.27 9.39 -2.92
CA ILE A 38 -9.51 9.54 -2.12
C ILE A 38 -9.32 8.92 -0.73
N SER A 39 -8.63 7.78 -0.63
CA SER A 39 -8.34 7.11 0.65
C SER A 39 -7.37 7.90 1.54
N ALA A 40 -6.55 8.77 0.95
CA ALA A 40 -5.73 9.74 1.68
C ALA A 40 -6.53 10.97 2.19
N GLY A 41 -7.85 11.03 1.92
CA GLY A 41 -8.71 12.16 2.31
C GLY A 41 -8.62 13.37 1.36
N ILE A 42 -7.94 13.23 0.22
CA ILE A 42 -7.66 14.32 -0.74
C ILE A 42 -8.78 14.40 -1.80
N GLU A 43 -9.20 15.61 -2.15
CA GLU A 43 -10.20 15.86 -3.19
C GLU A 43 -9.55 15.83 -4.58
N VAL A 44 -10.01 14.95 -5.47
CA VAL A 44 -9.49 14.86 -6.84
C VAL A 44 -10.19 15.89 -7.73
N THR A 45 -9.44 16.88 -8.22
CA THR A 45 -9.96 17.95 -9.09
C THR A 45 -10.01 17.57 -10.56
N ASP A 46 -8.97 16.88 -11.05
CA ASP A 46 -8.87 16.40 -12.42
C ASP A 46 -7.82 15.28 -12.52
N LEU A 47 -7.86 14.53 -13.62
CA LEU A 47 -6.90 13.47 -13.92
C LEU A 47 -6.39 13.62 -15.35
N ILE A 48 -5.07 13.68 -15.50
CA ILE A 48 -4.39 13.76 -16.80
C ILE A 48 -3.61 12.48 -17.03
N SER A 49 -3.86 11.86 -18.18
CA SER A 49 -3.08 10.70 -18.64
C SER A 49 -2.00 11.15 -19.62
N VAL A 50 -0.73 10.93 -19.27
CA VAL A 50 0.45 11.34 -20.04
C VAL A 50 1.17 10.11 -20.58
N LYS A 51 1.09 9.90 -21.89
CA LYS A 51 1.85 8.87 -22.57
C LYS A 51 3.30 9.31 -22.78
N ILE A 52 4.26 8.53 -22.31
CA ILE A 52 5.69 8.75 -22.54
C ILE A 52 6.33 7.57 -23.28
N LYS A 53 7.34 7.85 -24.11
CA LYS A 53 8.16 6.79 -24.72
C LYS A 53 9.23 6.30 -23.74
N LYS A 54 9.84 7.22 -22.99
CA LYS A 54 10.87 6.94 -21.98
C LYS A 54 10.84 8.06 -20.95
N THR A 55 11.14 7.73 -19.70
CA THR A 55 11.24 8.70 -18.61
C THR A 55 12.47 9.60 -18.82
N THR A 56 12.33 10.89 -18.50
CA THR A 56 13.45 11.83 -18.54
C THR A 56 14.07 11.98 -17.15
N PRO A 57 15.41 11.99 -17.00
CA PRO A 57 16.07 12.14 -15.70
C PRO A 57 15.75 13.47 -15.00
N SER A 58 15.39 14.50 -15.77
CA SER A 58 15.12 15.84 -15.23
C SER A 58 13.68 16.06 -14.78
N PHE A 59 12.67 15.70 -15.59
CA PHE A 59 11.27 16.05 -15.33
C PHE A 59 10.31 14.86 -15.34
N TYR A 60 10.81 13.63 -15.52
CA TYR A 60 10.00 12.42 -15.72
C TYR A 60 9.19 12.46 -17.03
N ILE A 61 8.21 13.35 -17.15
CA ILE A 61 7.32 13.60 -18.31
C ILE A 61 7.85 14.60 -19.34
N GLY A 62 8.98 15.26 -19.04
CA GLY A 62 9.58 16.29 -19.90
C GLY A 62 9.07 17.71 -19.62
N LYS A 63 9.87 18.71 -20.00
CA LYS A 63 9.66 20.12 -19.60
C LYS A 63 8.38 20.74 -20.19
N GLY A 64 8.06 20.44 -21.45
CA GLY A 64 6.85 20.98 -22.11
C GLY A 64 5.58 20.55 -21.40
N LYS A 65 5.46 19.25 -21.10
CA LYS A 65 4.31 18.70 -20.35
C LYS A 65 4.25 19.22 -18.93
N ALA A 66 5.38 19.42 -18.26
CA ALA A 66 5.39 20.02 -16.92
C ALA A 66 4.76 21.43 -16.91
N TYR A 67 5.01 22.28 -17.93
CA TYR A 67 4.36 23.59 -18.04
C TYR A 67 2.86 23.50 -18.34
N GLU A 68 2.44 22.55 -19.19
CA GLU A 68 1.00 22.32 -19.44
C GLU A 68 0.28 21.94 -18.14
N ILE A 69 0.88 21.06 -17.33
CA ILE A 69 0.34 20.65 -16.04
C ILE A 69 0.33 21.81 -15.04
N ALA A 70 1.38 22.64 -15.03
CA ALA A 70 1.43 23.84 -14.17
C ALA A 70 0.26 24.78 -14.45
N LYS A 71 -0.03 25.03 -15.73
CA LYS A 71 -1.16 25.87 -16.15
C LYS A 71 -2.48 25.26 -15.70
N LEU A 72 -2.69 23.95 -15.93
CA LEU A 72 -3.93 23.30 -15.52
C LEU A 72 -4.10 23.29 -13.99
N ALA A 73 -3.02 23.06 -13.24
CA ALA A 73 -3.05 23.09 -11.78
C ALA A 73 -3.49 24.45 -11.25
N GLN A 74 -3.02 25.54 -11.87
CA GLN A 74 -3.46 26.91 -11.55
C GLN A 74 -4.93 27.14 -11.92
N GLU A 75 -5.37 26.72 -13.11
CA GLU A 75 -6.76 26.83 -13.56
C GLU A 75 -7.73 26.09 -12.63
N LYS A 76 -7.34 24.89 -12.19
CA LYS A 76 -8.13 24.03 -11.30
C LYS A 76 -7.97 24.38 -9.81
N LYS A 77 -7.06 25.30 -9.48
CA LYS A 77 -6.71 25.67 -8.09
C LYS A 77 -6.34 24.44 -7.26
N ALA A 78 -5.51 23.56 -7.83
CA ALA A 78 -4.97 22.41 -7.12
C ALA A 78 -3.93 22.86 -6.09
N ASP A 79 -3.99 22.31 -4.89
CA ASP A 79 -3.02 22.53 -3.81
C ASP A 79 -1.80 21.61 -3.97
N VAL A 80 -1.98 20.45 -4.62
CA VAL A 80 -0.96 19.43 -4.81
C VAL A 80 -1.08 18.73 -6.18
N VAL A 81 0.04 18.34 -6.77
CA VAL A 81 0.09 17.46 -7.95
C VAL A 81 0.61 16.10 -7.53
N ILE A 82 -0.14 15.04 -7.85
CA ILE A 82 0.20 13.68 -7.44
C ILE A 82 0.48 12.83 -8.68
N PHE A 83 1.65 12.20 -8.70
CA PHE A 83 2.07 11.28 -9.77
C PHE A 83 1.82 9.82 -9.36
N ASN A 84 1.28 9.02 -10.29
CA ASN A 84 1.02 7.60 -10.09
C ASN A 84 2.29 6.73 -10.04
N ASN A 85 3.45 7.24 -10.43
CA ASN A 85 4.73 6.53 -10.39
C ASN A 85 5.69 7.18 -9.37
N ASN A 86 6.73 6.44 -9.00
CA ASN A 86 7.79 6.93 -8.12
C ASN A 86 8.67 7.96 -8.85
N LEU A 87 9.00 9.05 -8.18
CA LEU A 87 9.84 10.12 -8.73
C LEU A 87 11.17 10.14 -7.99
N SER A 88 12.28 10.23 -8.73
CA SER A 88 13.57 10.52 -8.10
C SER A 88 13.55 11.91 -7.46
N PHE A 89 14.44 12.15 -6.48
CA PHE A 89 14.56 13.45 -5.83
C PHE A 89 14.71 14.62 -6.83
N THR A 90 15.58 14.44 -7.83
CA THR A 90 15.83 15.45 -8.87
C THR A 90 14.57 15.72 -9.70
N GLN A 91 13.82 14.68 -10.05
CA GLN A 91 12.58 14.81 -10.82
C GLN A 91 11.50 15.55 -10.02
N GLN A 92 11.24 15.11 -8.78
CA GLN A 92 10.24 15.74 -7.92
C GLN A 92 10.55 17.22 -7.73
N ARG A 93 11.79 17.56 -7.38
CA ARG A 93 12.21 18.94 -7.19
C ARG A 93 12.04 19.79 -8.44
N ASN A 94 12.52 19.33 -9.58
CA ASN A 94 12.42 20.09 -10.83
C ASN A 94 10.95 20.29 -11.25
N LEU A 95 10.08 19.32 -10.94
CA LEU A 95 8.64 19.45 -11.11
C LEU A 95 8.06 20.50 -10.15
N GLU A 96 8.40 20.47 -8.86
CA GLU A 96 7.99 21.49 -7.89
C GLU A 96 8.43 22.91 -8.31
N ASP A 97 9.66 23.06 -8.83
CA ASP A 97 10.20 24.33 -9.30
C ASP A 97 9.41 24.90 -10.52
N ILE A 98 8.79 24.05 -11.34
CA ILE A 98 7.94 24.48 -12.48
C ILE A 98 6.48 24.64 -12.07
N LEU A 99 5.95 23.70 -11.31
CA LEU A 99 4.55 23.65 -10.90
C LEU A 99 4.23 24.71 -9.85
N MET A 100 5.23 25.14 -9.08
CA MET A 100 5.13 26.10 -7.96
C MET A 100 4.18 25.66 -6.84
N ILE A 101 3.87 24.36 -6.80
CA ILE A 101 3.03 23.70 -5.79
C ILE A 101 3.65 22.35 -5.41
N LYS A 102 3.23 21.80 -4.27
CA LYS A 102 3.73 20.53 -3.73
C LYS A 102 3.53 19.41 -4.76
N THR A 103 4.56 18.60 -4.96
CA THR A 103 4.48 17.42 -5.83
C THR A 103 4.69 16.17 -5.00
N ILE A 104 3.78 15.21 -5.09
CA ILE A 104 3.82 13.94 -4.36
C ILE A 104 3.93 12.80 -5.38
N ASP A 105 4.75 11.79 -5.06
CA ASP A 105 4.83 10.55 -5.84
C ASP A 105 4.03 9.41 -5.19
N ARG A 106 3.91 8.29 -5.89
CA ARG A 106 3.14 7.13 -5.40
C ARG A 106 3.62 6.64 -4.03
N THR A 107 4.93 6.60 -3.80
CA THR A 107 5.48 6.12 -2.51
C THR A 107 5.05 7.03 -1.37
N GLN A 108 5.20 8.34 -1.53
CA GLN A 108 4.81 9.29 -0.49
C GLN A 108 3.29 9.27 -0.24
N LEU A 109 2.47 9.15 -1.29
CA LEU A 109 1.02 9.00 -1.14
C LEU A 109 0.67 7.77 -0.29
N ILE A 110 1.28 6.62 -0.57
CA ILE A 110 1.02 5.39 0.18
C ILE A 110 1.44 5.54 1.65
N LEU A 111 2.61 6.12 1.91
CA LEU A 111 3.07 6.39 3.28
C LEU A 111 2.14 7.35 4.04
N ASP A 112 1.61 8.36 3.37
CA ASP A 112 0.65 9.30 3.95
C ASP A 112 -0.66 8.59 4.28
N ILE A 113 -1.18 7.71 3.39
CA ILE A 113 -2.36 6.88 3.71
C ILE A 113 -2.10 6.02 4.93
N PHE A 114 -0.93 5.37 5.01
CA PHE A 114 -0.60 4.54 6.16
C PHE A 114 -0.47 5.33 7.46
N ALA A 115 0.04 6.56 7.42
CA ALA A 115 0.08 7.42 8.60
C ALA A 115 -1.31 7.69 9.18
N HIS A 116 -2.35 7.78 8.34
CA HIS A 116 -3.73 7.94 8.78
C HIS A 116 -4.33 6.67 9.42
N HIS A 117 -3.84 5.49 9.03
CA HIS A 117 -4.35 4.19 9.47
C HIS A 117 -3.49 3.53 10.57
N ALA A 118 -2.36 4.13 10.93
CA ALA A 118 -1.46 3.65 11.97
C ALA A 118 -1.98 3.98 13.37
N HIS A 119 -2.87 3.15 13.89
CA HIS A 119 -3.52 3.38 15.18
C HIS A 119 -2.79 2.72 16.35
N THR A 120 -1.97 1.69 16.11
CA THR A 120 -1.13 1.09 17.15
C THR A 120 0.24 1.77 17.27
N GLN A 121 0.87 1.62 18.44
CA GLN A 121 2.24 2.09 18.66
C GLN A 121 3.23 1.46 17.65
N GLU A 122 3.03 0.20 17.29
CA GLU A 122 3.89 -0.50 16.33
C GLU A 122 3.69 0.04 14.92
N GLY A 123 2.44 0.14 14.46
CA GLY A 123 2.09 0.74 13.17
C GLY A 123 2.63 2.16 13.04
N SER A 124 2.49 2.99 14.08
CA SER A 124 3.05 4.35 14.09
C SER A 124 4.58 4.35 13.96
N ILE A 125 5.28 3.44 14.66
CA ILE A 125 6.74 3.31 14.56
C ILE A 125 7.16 2.89 13.15
N GLN A 126 6.45 1.93 12.54
CA GLN A 126 6.76 1.44 11.20
C GLN A 126 6.55 2.52 10.14
N VAL A 127 5.43 3.26 10.20
CA VAL A 127 5.18 4.35 9.27
C VAL A 127 6.19 5.48 9.43
N GLU A 128 6.51 5.87 10.67
CA GLU A 128 7.53 6.89 10.92
C GLU A 128 8.89 6.45 10.36
N LEU A 129 9.28 5.20 10.60
CA LEU A 129 10.52 4.62 10.07
C LEU A 129 10.54 4.69 8.53
N ALA A 130 9.47 4.25 7.88
CA ALA A 130 9.34 4.24 6.43
C ALA A 130 9.42 5.66 5.83
N GLN A 131 8.75 6.63 6.46
CA GLN A 131 8.79 8.04 6.06
C GLN A 131 10.19 8.63 6.19
N LEU A 132 10.89 8.36 7.29
CA LEU A 132 12.25 8.83 7.51
C LEU A 132 13.25 8.20 6.53
N GLU A 133 13.13 6.90 6.27
CA GLU A 133 13.98 6.18 5.29
C GLU A 133 13.75 6.69 3.86
N TYR A 134 12.50 7.02 3.50
CA TYR A 134 12.19 7.65 2.23
C TYR A 134 12.71 9.09 2.12
N LEU A 135 12.65 9.86 3.20
CA LEU A 135 13.08 11.26 3.25
C LEU A 135 14.61 11.43 3.27
N LEU A 136 15.32 10.56 3.97
CA LEU A 136 16.77 10.64 4.18
C LEU A 136 17.59 10.80 2.87
N PRO A 137 17.43 9.96 1.82
CA PRO A 137 18.17 10.12 0.58
C PRO A 137 17.81 11.43 -0.15
N ARG A 138 16.58 11.94 0.02
CA ARG A 138 16.10 13.19 -0.58
C ARG A 138 16.74 14.44 0.07
N LEU A 139 17.10 14.38 1.35
CA LEU A 139 17.79 15.48 2.04
C LEU A 139 19.23 15.67 1.56
N LYS A 140 19.94 14.59 1.22
CA LYS A 140 21.31 14.66 0.67
C LYS A 140 21.37 15.52 -0.59
N GLY A 141 20.36 15.41 -1.45
CA GLY A 141 20.26 16.22 -2.68
C GLY A 141 20.05 17.72 -2.43
N ARG A 142 19.49 18.12 -1.28
CA ARG A 142 19.36 19.53 -0.89
C ARG A 142 20.68 20.15 -0.43
N GLY A 143 21.56 19.35 0.20
CA GLY A 143 22.87 19.79 0.72
C GLY A 143 23.84 20.30 -0.34
N ILE A 144 23.89 19.62 -1.48
CA ILE A 144 24.78 19.94 -2.61
C ILE A 144 24.47 21.34 -3.20
N MET A 145 23.24 21.83 -3.07
CA MET A 145 22.80 23.12 -3.62
C MET A 145 23.03 24.28 -2.65
N LEU A 146 22.88 24.03 -1.35
CA LEU A 146 23.20 25.03 -0.31
C LEU A 146 24.70 25.29 -0.22
N SER A 147 25.55 24.32 -0.55
CA SER A 147 27.00 24.56 -0.68
C SER A 147 27.36 25.43 -1.90
N ARG A 148 26.56 25.39 -2.98
CA ARG A 148 26.75 26.25 -4.17
C ARG A 148 26.33 27.71 -3.93
N LEU A 149 25.33 27.95 -3.08
CA LEU A 149 24.90 29.31 -2.69
C LEU A 149 25.82 29.93 -1.64
N GLY A 150 26.47 29.11 -0.80
CA GLY A 150 27.49 29.54 0.16
C GLY A 150 28.85 29.72 -0.52
N GLY A 151 28.99 30.71 -1.40
CA GLY A 151 30.25 31.04 -2.06
C GLY A 151 31.37 31.37 -1.07
N GLY A 152 32.28 30.43 -0.85
CA GLY A 152 33.49 30.63 -0.03
C GLY A 152 34.41 29.42 -0.05
N ILE A 153 35.67 29.62 -0.43
CA ILE A 153 36.71 28.58 -0.45
C ILE A 153 36.90 28.03 0.97
N GLY A 154 36.63 26.73 1.14
CA GLY A 154 37.12 25.95 2.28
C GLY A 154 36.26 25.93 3.56
N THR A 155 35.09 26.58 3.62
CA THR A 155 34.20 26.45 4.78
C THR A 155 32.79 26.01 4.37
N ARG A 156 32.35 24.88 4.92
CA ARG A 156 30.95 24.42 4.79
C ARG A 156 30.02 25.52 5.30
N GLY A 157 29.15 26.02 4.42
CA GLY A 157 28.24 27.12 4.75
C GLY A 157 27.25 26.75 5.86
N PRO A 158 26.64 27.74 6.54
CA PRO A 158 25.69 27.52 7.64
C PRO A 158 24.49 26.65 7.24
N GLY A 159 24.03 26.73 5.97
CA GLY A 159 22.97 25.87 5.43
C GLY A 159 23.38 24.40 5.25
N GLU A 160 24.63 24.15 4.82
CA GLU A 160 25.16 22.79 4.68
C GLU A 160 25.35 22.13 6.06
N LYS A 161 25.84 22.89 7.04
CA LYS A 161 25.93 22.42 8.44
C LYS A 161 24.56 22.07 9.02
N LYS A 162 23.53 22.90 8.78
CA LYS A 162 22.17 22.64 9.27
C LYS A 162 21.59 21.35 8.68
N LEU A 163 21.74 21.14 7.36
CA LEU A 163 21.28 19.91 6.72
C LEU A 163 22.04 18.67 7.19
N GLU A 164 23.34 18.78 7.45
CA GLU A 164 24.12 17.66 8.01
C GLU A 164 23.69 17.33 9.44
N VAL A 165 23.39 18.34 10.27
CA VAL A 165 22.83 18.12 11.61
C VAL A 165 21.45 17.48 11.55
N ASP A 166 20.57 17.96 10.66
CA ASP A 166 19.23 17.38 10.48
C ASP A 166 19.32 15.94 9.94
N ARG A 167 20.27 15.66 9.04
CA ARG A 167 20.55 14.30 8.55
C ARG A 167 20.94 13.37 9.69
N ARG A 168 21.90 13.78 10.54
CA ARG A 168 22.34 12.97 11.68
C ARG A 168 21.19 12.69 12.64
N ARG A 169 20.35 13.69 12.93
CA ARG A 169 19.16 13.50 13.78
C ARG A 169 18.19 12.48 13.20
N ILE A 170 18.00 12.47 11.89
CA ILE A 170 17.15 11.48 11.21
C ILE A 170 17.78 10.09 11.28
N GLU A 171 19.09 9.96 11.07
CA GLU A 171 19.81 8.70 11.19
C GLU A 171 19.72 8.12 12.61
N ASP A 172 19.93 8.95 13.64
CA ASP A 172 19.79 8.57 15.05
C ASP A 172 18.36 8.12 15.38
N ARG A 173 17.36 8.83 14.82
CA ARG A 173 15.95 8.49 14.98
C ARG A 173 15.61 7.15 14.31
N ILE A 174 16.08 6.91 13.09
CA ILE A 174 15.94 5.63 12.38
C ILE A 174 16.54 4.50 13.22
N SER A 175 17.74 4.68 13.76
CA SER A 175 18.38 3.69 14.64
C SER A 175 17.51 3.37 15.86
N THR A 176 17.00 4.41 16.52
CA THR A 176 16.14 4.27 17.69
C THR A 176 14.82 3.54 17.37
N LEU A 177 14.20 3.84 16.22
CA LEU A 177 12.95 3.21 15.80
C LEU A 177 13.17 1.73 15.44
N ARG A 178 14.27 1.39 14.75
CA ARG A 178 14.65 0.00 14.45
C ARG A 178 14.85 -0.82 15.71
N GLU A 179 15.55 -0.27 16.72
CA GLU A 179 15.72 -0.95 18.01
C GLU A 179 14.40 -1.19 18.74
N LYS A 180 13.46 -0.24 18.68
CA LYS A 180 12.12 -0.42 19.25
C LYS A 180 11.34 -1.51 18.53
N LEU A 181 11.37 -1.51 17.20
CA LEU A 181 10.70 -2.52 16.38
C LEU A 181 11.24 -3.92 16.67
N GLU A 182 12.56 -4.05 16.85
CA GLU A 182 13.19 -5.32 17.19
C GLU A 182 12.76 -5.85 18.57
N LYS A 183 12.57 -4.97 19.55
CA LYS A 183 12.01 -5.36 20.86
C LYS A 183 10.57 -5.87 20.74
N ILE A 184 9.76 -5.21 19.91
CA ILE A 184 8.38 -5.61 19.64
C ILE A 184 8.35 -6.99 18.95
N ARG A 185 9.19 -7.21 17.93
CA ARG A 185 9.35 -8.51 17.26
C ARG A 185 9.68 -9.64 18.25
N LYS A 186 10.66 -9.43 19.14
CA LYS A 186 11.04 -10.42 20.17
C LYS A 186 9.87 -10.75 21.11
N HIS A 187 9.12 -9.73 21.54
CA HIS A 187 7.94 -9.95 22.39
C HIS A 187 6.87 -10.78 21.67
N ARG A 188 6.62 -10.50 20.39
CA ARG A 188 5.66 -11.25 19.56
C ARG A 188 6.09 -12.72 19.39
N HIS A 189 7.38 -12.98 19.19
CA HIS A 189 7.91 -14.35 19.11
C HIS A 189 7.63 -15.16 20.40
N LEU A 190 7.79 -14.55 21.58
CA LEU A 190 7.50 -15.19 22.86
C LEU A 190 6.00 -15.51 23.03
N LEU A 191 5.12 -14.57 22.66
CA LEU A 191 3.66 -14.81 22.68
C LEU A 191 3.25 -15.94 21.74
N ARG A 192 3.96 -16.09 20.61
CA ARG A 192 3.73 -17.14 19.61
C ARG A 192 4.14 -18.52 20.12
N GLU A 193 5.29 -18.67 20.77
CA GLU A 193 5.72 -19.95 21.36
C GLU A 193 4.68 -20.52 22.34
N LYS A 194 3.95 -19.64 23.03
CA LYS A 194 2.85 -20.05 23.90
C LYS A 194 1.66 -20.60 23.10
N ARG A 195 1.31 -20.01 21.95
CA ARG A 195 0.19 -20.44 21.11
C ARG A 195 0.45 -21.74 20.35
N ILE A 196 1.70 -21.98 19.93
CA ILE A 196 2.10 -23.25 19.30
C ILE A 196 1.87 -24.42 20.27
N LYS A 197 2.06 -24.20 21.58
CA LYS A 197 1.77 -25.20 22.62
C LYS A 197 0.28 -25.49 22.81
N ASP A 198 -0.59 -24.57 22.39
CA ASP A 198 -2.05 -24.67 22.53
C ASP A 198 -2.73 -25.31 21.29
N ASN A 199 -1.95 -25.75 20.28
CA ASN A 199 -2.43 -26.44 19.07
C ASN A 199 -3.48 -25.67 18.23
N VAL A 200 -3.40 -24.33 18.26
CA VAL A 200 -4.30 -23.42 17.54
C VAL A 200 -3.80 -23.19 16.10
N LYS A 201 -4.66 -23.40 15.09
CA LYS A 201 -4.32 -23.20 13.66
C LYS A 201 -4.38 -21.71 13.31
N ILE A 202 -3.36 -21.19 12.64
CA ILE A 202 -3.26 -19.77 12.26
C ILE A 202 -3.48 -19.61 10.76
N CYS A 203 -4.48 -18.82 10.39
CA CYS A 203 -4.78 -18.46 9.02
C CYS A 203 -4.53 -16.97 8.78
N SER A 204 -3.93 -16.60 7.65
CA SER A 204 -3.74 -15.19 7.29
C SER A 204 -4.41 -14.86 5.96
N LEU A 205 -5.20 -13.79 5.96
CA LEU A 205 -5.86 -13.28 4.76
C LEU A 205 -4.85 -12.49 3.92
N VAL A 206 -4.62 -12.91 2.69
CA VAL A 206 -3.74 -12.22 1.73
C VAL A 206 -4.52 -11.84 0.48
N GLY A 207 -4.07 -10.80 -0.23
CA GLY A 207 -4.72 -10.35 -1.45
C GLY A 207 -4.65 -8.84 -1.64
N TYR A 208 -5.07 -8.37 -2.82
CA TYR A 208 -5.06 -6.96 -3.18
C TYR A 208 -5.89 -6.08 -2.22
N THR A 209 -5.54 -4.81 -2.13
CA THR A 209 -6.39 -3.79 -1.49
C THR A 209 -7.78 -3.79 -2.15
N ASN A 210 -8.83 -3.68 -1.34
CA ASN A 210 -10.23 -3.82 -1.78
C ASN A 210 -10.64 -5.22 -2.29
N ALA A 211 -9.84 -6.28 -2.11
CA ALA A 211 -10.32 -7.66 -2.33
C ALA A 211 -11.45 -8.08 -1.36
N GLY A 212 -11.65 -7.31 -0.28
CA GLY A 212 -12.64 -7.57 0.76
C GLY A 212 -12.13 -8.49 1.87
N LYS A 213 -10.82 -8.49 2.16
CA LYS A 213 -10.20 -9.24 3.27
C LYS A 213 -10.81 -8.89 4.63
N THR A 214 -10.83 -7.61 4.98
CA THR A 214 -11.44 -7.11 6.23
C THR A 214 -12.93 -7.43 6.29
N SER A 215 -13.66 -7.25 5.18
CA SER A 215 -15.08 -7.61 5.12
C SER A 215 -15.29 -9.10 5.35
N LEU A 216 -14.46 -9.95 4.77
CA LEU A 216 -14.53 -11.39 4.97
C LEU A 216 -14.24 -11.75 6.44
N LEU A 217 -13.19 -11.18 7.06
CA LEU A 217 -12.90 -11.41 8.47
C LEU A 217 -14.08 -11.03 9.37
N ASN A 218 -14.62 -9.82 9.19
CA ASN A 218 -15.72 -9.31 10.00
C ASN A 218 -16.96 -10.18 9.86
N THR A 219 -17.29 -10.58 8.62
CA THR A 219 -18.43 -11.44 8.37
C THR A 219 -18.25 -12.84 8.95
N LEU A 220 -17.04 -13.40 8.95
CA LEU A 220 -16.76 -14.72 9.54
C LEU A 220 -16.90 -14.73 11.07
N VAL A 221 -16.66 -13.60 11.72
CA VAL A 221 -16.64 -13.47 13.20
C VAL A 221 -17.95 -12.86 13.73
N ASP A 222 -18.90 -12.55 12.86
CA ASP A 222 -20.12 -11.77 13.17
C ASP A 222 -19.82 -10.44 13.89
N ASP A 223 -18.67 -9.83 13.60
CA ASP A 223 -18.21 -8.57 14.19
C ASP A 223 -18.60 -7.38 13.29
N LEU A 224 -19.27 -6.38 13.86
CA LEU A 224 -19.84 -5.22 13.15
C LEU A 224 -18.82 -4.10 12.91
N GLN A 225 -17.59 -4.41 12.50
CA GLN A 225 -16.67 -3.37 12.04
C GLN A 225 -17.07 -2.91 10.64
N LYS A 226 -17.34 -1.60 10.49
CA LYS A 226 -17.68 -0.96 9.22
C LYS A 226 -16.50 -1.10 8.24
N THR A 227 -16.72 -1.78 7.12
CA THR A 227 -15.79 -1.77 5.99
C THR A 227 -16.13 -0.63 5.05
N SER A 228 -15.15 0.21 4.70
CA SER A 228 -15.27 1.20 3.63
C SER A 228 -14.62 0.67 2.34
N ASP A 229 -15.01 1.21 1.18
CA ASP A 229 -14.37 0.93 -0.11
C ASP A 229 -12.98 1.60 -0.25
N SER A 230 -12.42 2.10 0.86
CA SER A 230 -11.09 2.75 0.90
C SER A 230 -9.97 1.72 0.75
N LEU A 231 -8.84 2.14 0.20
CA LEU A 231 -7.63 1.35 0.15
C LEU A 231 -6.86 1.49 1.47
N PHE A 232 -6.18 0.41 1.89
CA PHE A 232 -5.43 0.33 3.15
C PHE A 232 -6.22 0.58 4.44
N THR A 233 -7.45 0.08 4.49
CA THR A 233 -8.27 0.07 5.72
C THR A 233 -7.61 -0.66 6.90
N THR A 234 -6.66 -1.56 6.62
CA THR A 234 -5.95 -2.35 7.61
C THR A 234 -4.45 -2.18 7.41
N LEU A 235 -3.79 -1.53 8.37
CA LEU A 235 -2.33 -1.49 8.48
C LEU A 235 -1.85 -2.42 9.61
N ASP A 236 -2.47 -2.29 10.78
CA ASP A 236 -2.19 -3.16 11.92
C ASP A 236 -2.89 -4.52 11.73
N PRO A 237 -2.18 -5.66 11.89
CA PRO A 237 -2.80 -6.96 11.72
C PRO A 237 -3.91 -7.18 12.74
N VAL A 238 -5.10 -7.54 12.27
CA VAL A 238 -6.25 -7.81 13.14
C VAL A 238 -6.47 -9.31 13.22
N SER A 239 -6.10 -9.91 14.34
CA SER A 239 -6.39 -11.31 14.62
C SER A 239 -7.74 -11.48 15.33
N ARG A 240 -8.54 -12.44 14.88
CA ARG A 240 -9.77 -12.88 15.53
C ARG A 240 -9.75 -14.39 15.73
N ARG A 241 -10.30 -14.84 16.85
CA ARG A 241 -10.50 -16.26 17.15
C ARG A 241 -11.86 -16.70 16.61
N LEU A 242 -11.87 -17.83 15.94
CA LEU A 242 -13.05 -18.49 15.40
C LEU A 242 -13.10 -19.92 15.92
N LEU A 243 -14.25 -20.34 16.44
CA LEU A 243 -14.49 -21.72 16.83
C LEU A 243 -15.23 -22.41 15.69
N LEU A 244 -14.61 -23.44 15.11
CA LEU A 244 -15.24 -24.28 14.09
C LEU A 244 -16.10 -25.38 14.74
N SER A 245 -17.01 -25.97 13.97
CA SER A 245 -18.04 -26.92 14.42
C SER A 245 -17.50 -28.19 15.12
N ASP A 246 -16.19 -28.46 15.03
CA ASP A 246 -15.52 -29.62 15.65
C ASP A 246 -14.67 -29.26 16.88
N ASN A 247 -14.96 -28.12 17.54
CA ASN A 247 -14.16 -27.59 18.65
C ASN A 247 -12.72 -27.20 18.27
N LEU A 248 -12.43 -27.11 16.96
CA LEU A 248 -11.16 -26.62 16.43
C LEU A 248 -11.13 -25.09 16.54
N GLU A 249 -10.16 -24.55 17.27
CA GLU A 249 -9.92 -23.11 17.36
C GLU A 249 -8.99 -22.67 16.23
N VAL A 250 -9.43 -21.70 15.44
CA VAL A 250 -8.64 -21.07 14.38
C VAL A 250 -8.49 -19.59 14.68
N VAL A 251 -7.30 -19.06 14.47
CA VAL A 251 -7.06 -17.62 14.48
C VAL A 251 -6.93 -17.14 13.05
N ILE A 252 -7.79 -16.21 12.64
CA ILE A 252 -7.70 -15.55 11.33
C ILE A 252 -7.14 -14.15 11.55
N THR A 253 -6.02 -13.84 10.89
CA THR A 253 -5.43 -12.49 10.85
C THR A 253 -5.74 -11.82 9.51
N ASP A 254 -6.32 -10.61 9.54
CA ASP A 254 -6.35 -9.69 8.40
C ASP A 254 -5.00 -8.97 8.28
N THR A 255 -4.37 -9.05 7.11
CA THR A 255 -3.08 -8.40 6.84
C THR A 255 -3.22 -7.21 5.91
N VAL A 256 -2.14 -6.42 5.81
CA VAL A 256 -2.05 -5.31 4.86
C VAL A 256 -2.35 -5.81 3.44
N GLY A 257 -3.17 -5.06 2.71
CA GLY A 257 -3.49 -5.38 1.33
C GLY A 257 -2.36 -5.02 0.37
N PHE A 258 -2.16 -5.85 -0.66
CA PHE A 258 -1.19 -5.57 -1.71
C PHE A 258 -1.71 -4.54 -2.72
N LEU A 259 -0.79 -3.78 -3.33
CA LEU A 259 -1.06 -2.86 -4.44
C LEU A 259 -0.23 -3.23 -5.65
N HIS A 260 -0.64 -2.73 -6.81
CA HIS A 260 0.20 -2.75 -7.99
C HIS A 260 1.47 -1.90 -7.74
N LYS A 261 2.64 -2.47 -8.08
CA LYS A 261 3.96 -1.82 -7.94
C LYS A 261 4.20 -1.24 -6.54
N LEU A 262 4.12 -2.07 -5.50
CA LEU A 262 4.60 -1.66 -4.18
C LEU A 262 6.09 -1.30 -4.26
N PRO A 263 6.51 -0.12 -3.78
CA PRO A 263 7.93 0.23 -3.76
C PRO A 263 8.72 -0.73 -2.85
N HIS A 264 9.90 -1.19 -3.27
CA HIS A 264 10.72 -2.11 -2.47
C HIS A 264 11.04 -1.59 -1.05
N HIS A 265 11.33 -0.30 -0.90
CA HIS A 265 11.54 0.32 0.43
C HIS A 265 10.31 0.21 1.34
N LEU A 266 9.13 0.19 0.73
CA LEU A 266 7.87 0.03 1.45
C LEU A 266 7.76 -1.42 1.95
N ILE A 267 8.12 -2.40 1.11
CA ILE A 267 8.18 -3.82 1.50
C ILE A 267 9.16 -4.02 2.67
N GLU A 268 10.33 -3.39 2.65
CA GLU A 268 11.31 -3.44 3.74
C GLU A 268 10.75 -2.89 5.05
N ALA A 269 10.09 -1.73 5.02
CA ALA A 269 9.51 -1.11 6.21
C ALA A 269 8.30 -1.89 6.76
N PHE A 270 7.52 -2.52 5.87
CA PHE A 270 6.38 -3.37 6.22
C PHE A 270 6.74 -4.85 6.34
N GLN A 271 8.03 -5.19 6.27
CA GLN A 271 8.51 -6.56 6.39
C GLN A 271 8.12 -7.13 7.76
N ALA A 272 8.14 -6.33 8.82
CA ALA A 272 7.69 -6.76 10.16
C ALA A 272 6.20 -7.14 10.22
N THR A 273 5.34 -6.44 9.48
CA THR A 273 3.91 -6.78 9.35
C THR A 273 3.69 -7.98 8.43
N LEU A 274 4.46 -8.09 7.34
CA LEU A 274 4.39 -9.21 6.41
C LEU A 274 5.06 -10.48 6.95
N GLU A 275 5.97 -10.36 7.91
CA GLU A 275 6.58 -11.47 8.65
C GLU A 275 5.51 -12.30 9.37
N GLU A 276 4.36 -11.72 9.70
CA GLU A 276 3.21 -12.49 10.21
C GLU A 276 2.68 -13.53 9.23
N LEU A 277 2.88 -13.33 7.92
CA LEU A 277 2.55 -14.35 6.92
C LEU A 277 3.50 -15.54 6.96
N THR A 278 4.76 -15.37 7.42
CA THR A 278 5.69 -16.50 7.65
C THR A 278 5.23 -17.38 8.81
N PHE A 279 4.33 -16.85 9.62
CA PHE A 279 3.86 -17.44 10.86
C PHE A 279 2.51 -18.16 10.74
N SER A 280 1.80 -17.99 9.64
CA SER A 280 0.55 -18.71 9.34
C SER A 280 0.76 -20.17 8.96
N ASP A 281 -0.17 -21.04 9.34
CA ASP A 281 -0.22 -22.42 8.84
C ASP A 281 -0.90 -22.49 7.47
N LEU A 282 -1.79 -21.52 7.20
CA LEU A 282 -2.60 -21.46 5.99
C LEU A 282 -2.76 -20.01 5.52
N LEU A 283 -2.57 -19.79 4.22
CA LEU A 283 -2.86 -18.52 3.58
C LEU A 283 -4.24 -18.56 2.90
N LEU A 284 -5.07 -17.58 3.20
CA LEU A 284 -6.39 -17.39 2.62
C LEU A 284 -6.28 -16.27 1.57
N HIS A 285 -6.06 -16.64 0.31
CA HIS A 285 -5.84 -15.69 -0.78
C HIS A 285 -7.18 -15.18 -1.31
N VAL A 286 -7.60 -14.00 -0.84
CA VAL A 286 -8.85 -13.33 -1.22
C VAL A 286 -8.67 -12.52 -2.49
N VAL A 287 -9.52 -12.77 -3.48
CA VAL A 287 -9.49 -12.14 -4.80
C VAL A 287 -10.86 -11.54 -5.12
N ASP A 288 -10.90 -10.29 -5.60
CA ASP A 288 -12.12 -9.71 -6.14
C ASP A 288 -12.39 -10.26 -7.54
N VAL A 289 -13.36 -11.16 -7.67
CA VAL A 289 -13.72 -11.79 -8.96
C VAL A 289 -14.43 -10.84 -9.92
N SER A 290 -14.95 -9.72 -9.42
CA SER A 290 -15.61 -8.71 -10.25
C SER A 290 -14.62 -7.87 -11.05
N ASN A 291 -13.34 -7.91 -10.67
CA ASN A 291 -12.28 -7.27 -11.41
C ASN A 291 -11.92 -8.08 -12.67
N ARG A 292 -12.01 -7.46 -13.86
CA ARG A 292 -11.67 -8.10 -15.15
C ARG A 292 -10.23 -8.61 -15.26
N TYR A 293 -9.32 -8.14 -14.41
CA TYR A 293 -7.91 -8.55 -14.34
C TYR A 293 -7.57 -9.33 -13.08
N PHE A 294 -8.56 -9.94 -12.43
CA PHE A 294 -8.35 -10.73 -11.22
C PHE A 294 -7.19 -11.75 -11.34
N GLU A 295 -6.98 -12.34 -12.54
CA GLU A 295 -5.87 -13.27 -12.77
C GLU A 295 -4.49 -12.61 -12.66
N ARG A 296 -4.36 -11.37 -13.14
CA ARG A 296 -3.12 -10.59 -13.00
C ARG A 296 -2.89 -10.18 -11.55
N LEU A 297 -3.97 -9.86 -10.84
CA LEU A 297 -3.91 -9.57 -9.41
C LEU A 297 -3.47 -10.81 -8.61
N ILE A 298 -3.93 -12.00 -8.99
CA ILE A 298 -3.43 -13.25 -8.41
C ILE A 298 -1.93 -13.37 -8.65
N SER A 299 -1.47 -13.26 -9.90
CA SER A 299 -0.04 -13.36 -10.24
C SER A 299 0.82 -12.36 -9.46
N ALA A 300 0.40 -11.10 -9.37
CA ALA A 300 1.15 -10.09 -8.64
C ALA A 300 1.20 -10.33 -7.12
N VAL A 301 0.17 -10.95 -6.52
CA VAL A 301 0.24 -11.39 -5.12
C VAL A 301 1.20 -12.56 -4.98
N GLU A 302 1.16 -13.52 -5.91
CA GLU A 302 2.08 -14.67 -5.89
C GLU A 302 3.55 -14.23 -6.03
N GLU A 303 3.86 -13.25 -6.89
CA GLU A 303 5.21 -12.65 -6.99
C GLU A 303 5.68 -12.08 -5.65
N VAL A 304 4.81 -11.34 -4.94
CA VAL A 304 5.16 -10.80 -3.62
C VAL A 304 5.30 -11.92 -2.57
N LEU A 305 4.49 -12.98 -2.63
CA LEU A 305 4.65 -14.13 -1.75
C LEU A 305 5.95 -14.89 -2.01
N GLU A 306 6.41 -14.97 -3.27
CA GLU A 306 7.71 -15.52 -3.64
C GLU A 306 8.87 -14.66 -3.11
N GLU A 307 8.81 -13.33 -3.22
CA GLU A 307 9.81 -12.42 -2.62
C GLU A 307 9.94 -12.61 -1.10
N LEU A 308 8.84 -12.99 -0.44
CA LEU A 308 8.79 -13.26 0.99
C LEU A 308 9.14 -14.72 1.37
N ASN A 309 9.47 -15.58 0.40
CA ASN A 309 9.72 -17.02 0.58
C ASN A 309 8.52 -17.79 1.17
N LEU A 310 7.31 -17.46 0.74
CA LEU A 310 6.03 -18.03 1.19
C LEU A 310 5.35 -18.91 0.13
N GLU A 311 6.00 -19.16 -1.00
CA GLU A 311 5.43 -19.83 -2.15
C GLU A 311 4.98 -21.27 -1.87
N ARG A 312 5.66 -21.95 -0.93
CA ARG A 312 5.39 -23.33 -0.53
C ARG A 312 4.29 -23.48 0.52
N LYS A 313 3.77 -22.38 1.07
CA LYS A 313 2.75 -22.45 2.11
C LYS A 313 1.42 -22.95 1.55
N PRO A 314 0.66 -23.75 2.33
CA PRO A 314 -0.72 -24.10 1.98
C PRO A 314 -1.54 -22.83 1.73
N LYS A 315 -2.31 -22.86 0.64
CA LYS A 315 -3.11 -21.72 0.16
C LYS A 315 -4.52 -22.17 -0.19
N ILE A 316 -5.53 -21.42 0.24
CA ILE A 316 -6.89 -21.50 -0.28
C ILE A 316 -7.15 -20.24 -1.09
N LEU A 317 -7.44 -20.41 -2.38
CA LEU A 317 -7.88 -19.31 -3.24
C LEU A 317 -9.37 -19.05 -3.00
N ILE A 318 -9.72 -17.79 -2.70
CA ILE A 318 -11.06 -17.36 -2.36
C ILE A 318 -11.49 -16.26 -3.33
N PHE A 319 -12.37 -16.58 -4.25
CA PHE A 319 -13.04 -15.60 -5.10
C PHE A 319 -14.18 -14.95 -4.34
N ASN A 320 -13.95 -13.72 -3.89
CA ASN A 320 -14.92 -12.88 -3.21
C ASN A 320 -15.67 -11.98 -4.20
N LYS A 321 -16.78 -11.38 -3.74
CA LYS A 321 -17.68 -10.50 -4.50
C LYS A 321 -18.39 -11.19 -5.67
N ILE A 322 -18.72 -12.47 -5.51
CA ILE A 322 -19.50 -13.23 -6.52
C ILE A 322 -20.88 -12.61 -6.82
N ASP A 323 -21.40 -11.79 -5.90
CA ASP A 323 -22.65 -11.04 -6.07
C ASP A 323 -22.59 -9.98 -7.18
N LYS A 324 -21.40 -9.62 -7.65
CA LYS A 324 -21.18 -8.62 -8.72
C LYS A 324 -20.98 -9.22 -10.11
N ILE A 325 -20.92 -10.55 -10.25
CA ILE A 325 -20.72 -11.22 -11.54
C ILE A 325 -21.93 -12.04 -11.96
N ASN A 326 -22.08 -12.26 -13.27
CA ASN A 326 -23.16 -13.08 -13.80
C ASN A 326 -22.86 -14.59 -13.66
N SER A 327 -23.90 -15.42 -13.72
CA SER A 327 -23.80 -16.87 -13.51
C SER A 327 -22.91 -17.56 -14.54
N SER A 328 -22.95 -17.14 -15.80
CA SER A 328 -22.14 -17.73 -16.87
C SER A 328 -20.64 -17.50 -16.68
N LEU A 329 -20.25 -16.29 -16.25
CA LEU A 329 -18.86 -15.99 -15.92
C LEU A 329 -18.41 -16.78 -14.69
N LEU A 330 -19.27 -16.88 -13.66
CA LEU A 330 -18.98 -17.66 -12.46
C LEU A 330 -18.73 -19.14 -12.79
N GLU A 331 -19.55 -19.75 -13.65
CA GLU A 331 -19.37 -21.14 -14.10
C GLU A 331 -18.04 -21.34 -14.85
N ASN A 332 -17.69 -20.43 -15.75
CA ASN A 332 -16.41 -20.49 -16.47
C ASN A 332 -15.21 -20.41 -15.51
N ILE A 333 -15.27 -19.54 -14.50
CA ILE A 333 -14.19 -19.40 -13.51
C ILE A 333 -14.12 -20.64 -12.61
N LYS A 334 -15.25 -21.24 -12.22
CA LYS A 334 -15.29 -22.51 -11.48
C LYS A 334 -14.62 -23.65 -12.23
N VAL A 335 -14.80 -23.73 -13.55
CA VAL A 335 -14.12 -24.74 -14.38
C VAL A 335 -12.61 -24.51 -14.41
N LYS A 336 -12.18 -23.25 -14.49
CA LYS A 336 -10.75 -22.88 -14.50
C LYS A 336 -10.07 -23.08 -13.14
N TYR A 337 -10.79 -22.83 -12.05
CA TYR A 337 -10.30 -22.89 -10.67
C TYR A 337 -11.20 -23.82 -9.82
N PRO A 338 -11.15 -25.14 -10.06
CA PRO A 338 -12.04 -26.10 -9.39
C PRO A 338 -11.80 -26.18 -7.87
N GLU A 339 -10.58 -25.90 -7.43
CA GLU A 339 -10.19 -25.91 -6.02
C GLU A 339 -10.45 -24.58 -5.29
N ALA A 340 -10.92 -23.53 -5.98
CA ALA A 340 -11.18 -22.25 -5.34
C ALA A 340 -12.52 -22.23 -4.60
N VAL A 341 -12.61 -21.41 -3.55
CA VAL A 341 -13.86 -21.15 -2.84
C VAL A 341 -14.49 -19.86 -3.37
N PHE A 342 -15.78 -19.88 -3.63
CA PHE A 342 -16.51 -18.76 -4.23
C PHE A 342 -17.49 -18.18 -3.21
N VAL A 343 -17.22 -16.97 -2.73
CA VAL A 343 -17.95 -16.34 -1.61
C VAL A 343 -18.44 -14.94 -1.94
N SER A 344 -19.45 -14.48 -1.21
CA SER A 344 -19.75 -13.05 -1.07
C SER A 344 -19.71 -12.70 0.41
N ALA A 345 -18.65 -12.01 0.83
CA ALA A 345 -18.53 -11.50 2.20
C ALA A 345 -19.67 -10.53 2.56
N LEU A 346 -20.16 -9.75 1.58
CA LEU A 346 -21.23 -8.78 1.77
C LEU A 346 -22.61 -9.44 1.92
N LYS A 347 -22.89 -10.48 1.11
CA LYS A 347 -24.17 -11.20 1.12
C LYS A 347 -24.17 -12.42 2.05
N LYS A 348 -23.07 -12.67 2.76
CA LYS A 348 -22.84 -13.86 3.60
C LYS A 348 -23.08 -15.18 2.84
N THR A 349 -22.67 -15.25 1.58
CA THR A 349 -22.92 -16.40 0.70
C THR A 349 -21.73 -17.35 0.68
N ASN A 350 -21.98 -18.66 0.82
CA ASN A 350 -21.00 -19.77 0.78
C ASN A 350 -19.87 -19.68 1.81
N LEU A 351 -20.10 -19.02 2.95
CA LEU A 351 -19.10 -18.92 4.01
C LEU A 351 -18.89 -20.26 4.74
N ASP A 352 -19.95 -21.04 4.87
CA ASP A 352 -19.93 -22.42 5.35
C ASP A 352 -18.95 -23.29 4.56
N VAL A 353 -18.95 -23.18 3.24
CA VAL A 353 -18.01 -23.91 2.36
C VAL A 353 -16.55 -23.50 2.63
N LEU A 354 -16.31 -22.21 2.88
CA LEU A 354 -14.98 -21.72 3.25
C LEU A 354 -14.53 -22.29 4.59
N LEU A 355 -15.41 -22.29 5.59
CA LEU A 355 -15.11 -22.80 6.93
C LEU A 355 -14.81 -24.30 6.91
N GLU A 356 -15.55 -25.09 6.13
CA GLU A 356 -15.27 -26.52 5.95
C GLU A 356 -13.93 -26.76 5.24
N LYS A 357 -13.54 -25.92 4.28
CA LYS A 357 -12.22 -26.06 3.61
C LYS A 357 -11.04 -25.63 4.49
N ILE A 358 -11.28 -24.80 5.51
CA ILE A 358 -10.26 -24.36 6.47
C ILE A 358 -9.92 -25.46 7.48
N LYS A 359 -10.86 -26.36 7.79
CA LYS A 359 -10.60 -27.54 8.64
C LYS A 359 -9.48 -28.37 8.02
#